data_AF-A0A7S6M697-F1
#
_entry.id   AF-A0A7S6M697-F1
#
_cell.length_a   1.000
_cell.length_b   1.000
_cell.length_c   1.000
_cell.angle_alpha   90.00
_cell.angle_beta   90.00
_cell.angle_gamma   90.00
#
_symmetry.space_group_name_H-M   'P 1'
#
loop_
_entity.id
_entity.type
_entity.pdbx_description
1 polymer ?
#
loop_
_entity_poly.entity_id
_entity_poly.type
_entity_poly.pdbx_seq_one_letter_code
_entity_poly.pdbx_strand_id
1 'polypeptide(L)'
;MSLHCLKSLGASVLAYAVLSLPTASAAPGFADQVLSVSVTDATGRSGVLIIPRSAAVYDGIAQTLQYTLPSPAAILDSFSGGVIATVTSATAYARMYPPRVTLDIVVEAGAYESYLTIAGPWVGFPVISADVGRMNAYAGFTVRDLNWNGARLASLGLPGSGVFRANVDGLAPDGFQLTQLVNQLIVSADGTVSGWQNDPPQGTRSVFRVASDASVLMAFSLTAGDRATCSGRLSLFGREFPKGDSNCDGRINGFDIDAFVVAMLSPDTFEIIYPNCETDTSDCNADGIVNNFDVDPFISFVSGTGPAFPGPLP
;
A
#
# COMPACT_ATOMS: atom_id res chain seq x y z
N MET A 1 -34.17 26.07 24.64
CA MET A 1 -34.02 26.77 25.95
C MET A 1 -32.53 26.89 26.20
N SER A 2 -31.85 28.03 26.30
CA SER A 2 -32.22 29.44 26.40
C SER A 2 -31.12 30.24 25.67
N LEU A 3 -31.49 31.24 24.86
CA LEU A 3 -30.57 32.17 24.21
C LEU A 3 -30.27 33.34 25.15
N HIS A 4 -29.02 33.78 25.21
CA HIS A 4 -28.69 35.15 25.59
C HIS A 4 -28.00 35.87 24.44
N CYS A 5 -28.54 37.07 24.19
CA CYS A 5 -28.33 37.95 23.06
C CYS A 5 -27.28 38.99 23.43
N LEU A 6 -26.30 39.22 22.55
CA LEU A 6 -25.58 40.49 22.49
C LEU A 6 -25.63 40.99 21.04
N LYS A 7 -26.11 42.22 20.92
CA LYS A 7 -26.40 42.95 19.68
C LYS A 7 -25.15 43.60 19.09
N SER A 8 -25.10 43.56 17.77
CA SER A 8 -24.77 44.67 16.85
C SER A 8 -23.30 45.12 16.72
N LEU A 9 -22.72 44.90 15.54
CA LEU A 9 -22.35 45.96 14.57
C LEU A 9 -21.93 45.36 13.21
N GLY A 10 -22.63 45.75 12.13
CA GLY A 10 -22.02 45.98 10.81
C GLY A 10 -22.01 44.85 9.77
N ALA A 11 -22.60 45.16 8.61
CA ALA A 11 -22.47 44.51 7.28
C ALA A 11 -23.34 43.27 7.00
N SER A 12 -24.34 43.50 6.15
CA SER A 12 -25.08 42.50 5.39
C SER A 12 -24.13 41.62 4.57
N VAL A 13 -24.06 40.33 4.89
CA VAL A 13 -23.53 39.30 3.99
C VAL A 13 -24.68 38.35 3.70
N LEU A 14 -25.01 38.19 2.41
CA LEU A 14 -25.89 37.13 1.92
C LEU A 14 -25.41 35.80 2.53
N ALA A 15 -26.21 35.23 3.42
CA ALA A 15 -25.98 33.87 3.88
C ALA A 15 -26.33 32.91 2.74
N TYR A 16 -25.35 32.61 1.89
CA TYR A 16 -25.38 31.34 1.17
C TYR A 16 -25.24 30.25 2.24
N ALA A 17 -26.37 29.62 2.58
CA ALA A 17 -26.35 28.31 3.19
C ALA A 17 -25.79 27.34 2.14
N VAL A 18 -24.46 27.28 2.02
CA VAL A 18 -23.82 26.09 1.49
C VAL A 18 -24.13 25.04 2.53
N LEU A 19 -25.03 24.13 2.17
CA LEU A 19 -25.18 22.85 2.81
C LEU A 19 -23.79 22.19 2.76
N SER A 20 -22.96 22.41 3.78
CA SER A 20 -21.68 21.73 3.91
C SER A 20 -22.03 20.27 4.12
N LEU A 21 -21.92 19.50 3.03
CA LEU A 21 -21.94 18.05 3.08
C LEU A 21 -21.04 17.59 4.23
N PRO A 22 -21.45 16.56 4.98
CA PRO A 22 -20.68 16.08 6.11
C PRO A 22 -19.24 15.83 5.69
N THR A 23 -18.35 16.38 6.51
CA THR A 23 -16.91 16.14 6.62
C THR A 23 -16.45 14.79 6.05
N ALA A 24 -15.42 14.84 5.21
CA ALA A 24 -14.53 13.73 4.83
C ALA A 24 -14.97 12.37 5.37
N SER A 25 -15.67 11.60 4.54
CA SER A 25 -15.90 10.19 4.83
C SER A 25 -14.54 9.57 5.19
N ALA A 26 -14.46 8.91 6.33
CA ALA A 26 -13.34 8.05 6.64
C ALA A 26 -13.19 7.10 5.45
N ALA A 27 -12.08 7.18 4.71
CA ALA A 27 -11.82 6.24 3.63
C ALA A 27 -11.63 4.88 4.32
N PRO A 28 -12.60 3.94 4.21
CA PRO A 28 -12.51 2.68 4.92
C PRO A 28 -11.23 1.98 4.46
N GLY A 29 -10.48 1.40 5.40
CA GLY A 29 -9.27 0.65 5.06
C GLY A 29 -8.04 1.49 4.70
N PHE A 30 -7.94 2.78 5.04
CA PHE A 30 -6.66 3.50 4.99
C PHE A 30 -6.29 4.06 6.36
N ALA A 31 -5.00 3.97 6.73
CA ALA A 31 -4.54 4.51 8.00
C ALA A 31 -4.57 6.04 8.02
N ASP A 32 -4.64 6.64 9.21
CA ASP A 32 -4.63 8.10 9.37
C ASP A 32 -3.27 8.76 9.04
N GLN A 33 -2.24 7.96 8.81
CA GLN A 33 -0.92 8.39 8.35
C GLN A 33 -0.58 7.69 7.04
N VAL A 34 -0.11 8.47 6.06
CA VAL A 34 0.28 7.97 4.73
C VAL A 34 1.77 7.63 4.68
N LEU A 35 2.57 8.41 5.40
CA LEU A 35 4.01 8.28 5.45
C LEU A 35 4.52 8.79 6.81
N SER A 36 5.42 8.05 7.42
CA SER A 36 6.25 8.55 8.51
C SER A 36 7.73 8.28 8.22
N VAL A 37 8.58 9.25 8.51
CA VAL A 37 10.04 9.14 8.40
C VAL A 37 10.63 9.55 9.74
N SER A 38 11.15 8.59 10.48
CA SER A 38 11.86 8.81 11.74
C SER A 38 13.36 8.76 11.48
N VAL A 39 14.10 9.72 12.03
CA VAL A 39 15.55 9.81 11.90
C VAL A 39 16.18 9.96 13.27
N THR A 40 17.27 9.24 13.51
CA THR A 40 18.19 9.48 14.64
C THR A 40 19.60 9.57 14.07
N ASP A 41 20.35 10.61 14.38
CA ASP A 41 21.74 10.73 13.91
C ASP A 41 22.75 10.14 14.92
N ALA A 42 24.00 9.98 14.50
CA ALA A 42 25.08 9.43 15.33
C ALA A 42 25.41 10.25 16.59
N THR A 43 24.90 11.49 16.70
CA THR A 43 25.02 12.33 17.90
C THR A 43 23.86 12.14 18.87
N GLY A 44 22.86 11.34 18.51
CA GLY A 44 21.66 11.08 19.31
C GLY A 44 20.53 12.08 19.09
N ARG A 45 20.66 13.01 18.14
CA ARG A 45 19.56 13.91 17.76
C ARG A 45 18.51 13.12 17.01
N SER A 46 17.24 13.44 17.23
CA SER A 46 16.14 12.67 16.65
C SER A 46 14.95 13.52 16.26
N GLY A 47 14.28 13.12 15.18
CA GLY A 47 13.18 13.86 14.59
C GLY A 47 12.29 12.96 13.74
N VAL A 48 11.07 13.43 13.47
CA VAL A 48 10.09 12.70 12.69
C VAL A 48 9.35 13.62 11.73
N LEU A 49 9.19 13.18 10.49
CA LEU A 49 8.24 13.74 9.53
C LEU A 49 7.02 12.82 9.46
N ILE A 50 5.83 13.36 9.70
CA ILE A 50 4.56 12.63 9.60
C ILE A 50 3.70 13.31 8.53
N ILE A 51 3.29 12.55 7.53
CA ILE A 51 2.33 12.97 6.51
C ILE A 51 0.96 12.38 6.86
N PRO A 52 -0.02 13.20 7.26
CA PRO A 52 -1.35 12.71 7.59
C PRO A 52 -2.12 12.30 6.33
N ARG A 53 -3.12 11.43 6.49
CA ARG A 53 -4.04 11.03 5.41
C ARG A 53 -4.73 12.21 4.75
N SER A 54 -5.00 13.27 5.50
CA SER A 54 -5.61 14.50 4.96
C SER A 54 -4.75 15.23 3.92
N ALA A 55 -3.45 14.91 3.83
CA ALA A 55 -2.56 15.46 2.81
C ALA A 55 -2.56 14.65 1.50
N ALA A 56 -3.17 13.46 1.49
CA ALA A 56 -3.27 12.60 0.32
C ALA A 56 -4.61 12.81 -0.42
N VAL A 57 -4.60 12.49 -1.71
CA VAL A 57 -5.78 12.47 -2.56
C VAL A 57 -6.38 11.06 -2.49
N TYR A 58 -7.66 10.98 -2.10
CA TYR A 58 -8.42 9.73 -2.13
C TYR A 58 -9.36 9.73 -3.33
N ASP A 59 -9.29 8.68 -4.15
CA ASP A 59 -10.26 8.38 -5.20
C ASP A 59 -11.16 7.24 -4.72
N GLY A 60 -12.42 7.56 -4.43
CA GLY A 60 -13.41 6.59 -3.95
C GLY A 60 -13.93 5.63 -5.02
N ILE A 61 -13.76 5.95 -6.31
CA ILE A 61 -14.14 5.06 -7.41
C ILE A 61 -13.02 4.05 -7.62
N ALA A 62 -11.77 4.53 -7.76
CA ALA A 62 -10.62 3.65 -7.94
C ALA A 62 -10.17 2.95 -6.64
N GLN A 63 -10.72 3.36 -5.49
CA GLN A 63 -10.29 2.92 -4.15
C GLN A 63 -8.78 3.09 -3.96
N THR A 64 -8.27 4.27 -4.33
CA THR A 64 -6.84 4.61 -4.24
C THR A 64 -6.59 5.79 -3.32
N LEU A 65 -5.43 5.77 -2.67
CA LEU A 65 -4.88 6.87 -1.89
C LEU A 65 -3.51 7.22 -2.45
N GLN A 66 -3.33 8.47 -2.88
CA GLN A 66 -2.09 8.93 -3.50
C GLN A 66 -1.58 10.20 -2.81
N TYR A 67 -0.28 10.25 -2.57
CA TYR A 67 0.42 11.40 -2.04
C TYR A 67 1.70 11.66 -2.83
N THR A 68 1.97 12.94 -3.06
CA THR A 68 3.24 13.45 -3.58
C THR A 68 3.69 14.61 -2.72
N LEU A 69 4.92 14.54 -2.20
CA LEU A 69 5.54 15.62 -1.45
C LEU A 69 5.70 16.86 -2.36
N PRO A 70 5.10 18.02 -2.04
CA PRO A 70 5.08 19.17 -2.95
C PRO A 70 6.42 19.90 -3.03
N SER A 71 7.23 19.84 -1.97
CA SER A 71 8.55 20.46 -1.88
C SER A 71 9.40 19.71 -0.85
N PRO A 72 10.74 19.80 -0.91
CA PRO A 72 11.61 19.22 0.10
C PRO A 72 11.18 19.57 1.53
N ALA A 73 11.19 18.60 2.42
CA ALA A 73 10.78 18.73 3.82
C ALA A 73 11.96 18.39 4.74
N ALA A 74 12.34 19.35 5.58
CA ALA A 74 13.37 19.14 6.60
C ALA A 74 12.81 18.32 7.77
N ILE A 75 13.61 17.37 8.25
CA ILE A 75 13.40 16.67 9.51
C ILE A 75 14.25 17.39 10.54
N LEU A 76 13.60 17.95 11.56
CA LEU A 76 14.24 18.74 12.60
C LEU A 76 14.46 17.88 13.84
N ASP A 77 15.58 18.09 14.51
CA ASP A 77 15.81 17.57 15.84
C ASP A 77 14.76 18.13 16.82
N SER A 78 14.14 17.22 17.56
CA SER A 78 13.05 17.51 18.49
C SER A 78 13.45 18.45 19.64
N PHE A 79 14.75 18.53 19.95
CA PHE A 79 15.26 19.40 21.02
C PHE A 79 15.83 20.73 20.49
N SER A 80 16.77 20.68 19.54
CA SER A 80 17.49 21.86 19.05
C SER A 80 16.79 22.59 17.91
N GLY A 81 15.84 21.95 17.22
CA GLY A 81 15.23 22.46 15.99
C GLY A 81 16.18 22.48 14.78
N GLY A 82 17.42 21.98 14.93
CA GLY A 82 18.38 21.87 13.84
C GLY A 82 17.99 20.78 12.84
N VAL A 83 18.30 20.98 11.55
CA VAL A 83 18.05 19.97 10.51
C VAL A 83 18.96 18.75 10.73
N ILE A 84 18.36 17.56 10.77
CA ILE A 84 19.08 16.28 10.88
C ILE A 84 19.04 15.47 9.59
N ALA A 85 18.00 15.64 8.78
CA ALA A 85 17.86 15.05 7.45
C ALA A 85 16.86 15.86 6.62
N THR A 86 16.83 15.64 5.31
CA THR A 86 15.85 16.26 4.40
C THR A 86 15.21 15.19 3.53
N VAL A 87 13.89 15.13 3.48
CA VAL A 87 13.16 14.36 2.47
C VAL A 87 13.02 15.25 1.24
N THR A 88 13.76 14.95 0.18
CA THR A 88 13.79 15.81 -1.01
C THR A 88 12.61 15.54 -1.95
N SER A 89 12.12 14.30 -1.98
CA SER A 89 10.92 13.89 -2.71
C SER A 89 10.32 12.63 -2.08
N ALA A 90 9.00 12.51 -2.11
CA ALA A 90 8.32 11.28 -1.72
C ALA A 90 7.03 11.12 -2.52
N THR A 91 6.76 9.90 -2.98
CA THR A 91 5.47 9.49 -3.52
C THR A 91 4.99 8.25 -2.79
N ALA A 92 3.76 8.29 -2.30
CA ALA A 92 3.10 7.15 -1.68
C ALA A 92 1.81 6.85 -2.43
N TYR A 93 1.58 5.58 -2.73
CA TYR A 93 0.40 5.11 -3.42
C TYR A 93 -0.11 3.84 -2.74
N ALA A 94 -1.41 3.79 -2.48
CA ALA A 94 -2.08 2.60 -2.04
C ALA A 94 -3.38 2.39 -2.84
N ARG A 95 -3.71 1.14 -3.12
CA ARG A 95 -4.93 0.69 -3.78
C ARG A 95 -5.51 -0.45 -2.99
N MET A 96 -6.83 -0.44 -2.78
CA MET A 96 -7.51 -1.51 -2.05
C MET A 96 -7.74 -2.76 -2.91
N TYR A 97 -8.03 -2.61 -4.21
CA TYR A 97 -8.40 -3.74 -5.06
C TYR A 97 -7.85 -3.68 -6.50
N PRO A 98 -6.99 -4.64 -6.94
CA PRO A 98 -6.25 -5.57 -6.07
C PRO A 98 -5.33 -4.80 -5.11
N PRO A 99 -5.04 -5.33 -3.91
CA PRO A 99 -4.24 -4.61 -2.94
C PRO A 99 -2.83 -4.32 -3.45
N ARG A 100 -2.46 -3.05 -3.43
CA ARG A 100 -1.11 -2.62 -3.79
C ARG A 100 -0.69 -1.45 -2.94
N VAL A 101 0.54 -1.49 -2.46
CA VAL A 101 1.21 -0.36 -1.83
C VAL A 101 2.52 -0.07 -2.55
N THR A 102 2.83 1.20 -2.75
CA THR A 102 4.06 1.67 -3.38
C THR A 102 4.55 2.90 -2.63
N LEU A 103 5.84 2.92 -2.34
CA LEU A 103 6.53 4.04 -1.72
C LEU A 103 7.84 4.28 -2.46
N ASP A 104 8.01 5.49 -2.97
CA ASP A 104 9.29 5.99 -3.48
C ASP A 104 9.66 7.22 -2.68
N ILE A 105 10.90 7.26 -2.18
CA ILE A 105 11.35 8.34 -1.32
C ILE A 105 12.83 8.62 -1.54
N VAL A 106 13.20 9.89 -1.51
CA VAL A 106 14.57 10.35 -1.56
C VAL A 106 14.86 11.14 -0.31
N VAL A 107 15.92 10.76 0.39
CA VAL A 107 16.35 11.34 1.66
C VAL A 107 17.83 11.73 1.59
N GLU A 108 18.17 12.83 2.23
CA GLU A 108 19.54 13.29 2.44
C GLU A 108 19.85 13.35 3.93
N ALA A 109 20.95 12.72 4.33
CA ALA A 109 21.45 12.83 5.69
C ALA A 109 22.03 14.23 5.94
N GLY A 110 21.88 14.72 7.17
CA GLY A 110 22.52 15.96 7.62
C GLY A 110 24.03 15.80 7.85
N ALA A 111 24.57 16.58 8.77
CA ALA A 111 26.01 16.62 9.05
C ALA A 111 26.58 15.34 9.69
N TYR A 112 25.74 14.39 10.11
CA TYR A 112 26.14 13.16 10.78
C TYR A 112 25.47 11.95 10.14
N GLU A 113 26.09 10.78 10.30
CA GLU A 113 25.49 9.51 9.89
C GLU A 113 24.10 9.39 10.52
N SER A 114 23.13 9.03 9.70
CA SER A 114 21.71 9.03 10.07
C SER A 114 21.16 7.63 10.00
N TYR A 115 20.42 7.22 11.02
CA TYR A 115 19.60 6.02 11.07
C TYR A 115 18.16 6.40 10.76
N LEU A 116 17.59 5.81 9.71
CA LEU A 116 16.26 6.13 9.21
C LEU A 116 15.33 4.93 9.35
N THR A 117 14.08 5.21 9.76
CA THR A 117 12.96 4.27 9.69
C THR A 117 11.81 4.95 8.95
N ILE A 118 11.34 4.33 7.88
CA ILE A 118 10.33 4.89 6.98
C ILE A 118 9.14 3.93 6.94
N ALA A 119 7.98 4.35 7.42
CA ALA A 119 6.74 3.59 7.26
C ALA A 119 5.86 4.26 6.21
N GLY A 120 5.61 3.54 5.12
CA GLY A 120 4.79 3.94 3.99
C GLY A 120 3.31 3.56 4.14
N PRO A 121 2.53 3.73 3.06
CA PRO A 121 1.09 3.73 3.17
C PRO A 121 0.58 2.37 3.63
N TRP A 122 -0.36 2.42 4.57
CA TRP A 122 -1.09 1.25 5.05
C TRP A 122 -2.47 1.22 4.41
N VAL A 123 -2.84 0.06 3.88
CA VAL A 123 -4.16 -0.20 3.29
C VAL A 123 -4.72 -1.50 3.85
N GLY A 124 -5.88 -1.42 4.46
CA GLY A 124 -6.75 -2.54 4.76
C GLY A 124 -7.65 -2.85 3.57
N PHE A 125 -7.95 -4.11 3.37
CA PHE A 125 -8.76 -4.63 2.26
C PHE A 125 -9.58 -5.84 2.73
N PRO A 126 -10.61 -6.25 1.98
CA PRO A 126 -11.31 -7.50 2.24
C PRO A 126 -10.34 -8.67 2.32
N VAL A 127 -10.62 -9.61 3.21
CA VAL A 127 -9.75 -10.75 3.50
C VAL A 127 -9.38 -11.55 2.23
N ILE A 128 -8.09 -11.75 2.00
CA ILE A 128 -7.51 -12.67 1.03
C ILE A 128 -7.11 -13.95 1.77
N SER A 129 -7.61 -15.11 1.32
CA SER A 129 -7.24 -16.40 1.91
C SER A 129 -5.83 -16.84 1.50
N ALA A 130 -5.16 -17.62 2.36
CA ALA A 130 -3.83 -18.19 2.07
C ALA A 130 -3.83 -19.09 0.82
N ASP A 131 -4.92 -19.80 0.58
CA ASP A 131 -5.00 -20.84 -0.45
C ASP A 131 -4.96 -20.24 -1.87
N VAL A 132 -5.67 -19.12 -2.06
CA VAL A 132 -5.79 -18.40 -3.35
C VAL A 132 -4.90 -17.17 -3.44
N GLY A 133 -4.48 -16.63 -2.29
CA GLY A 133 -3.63 -15.45 -2.23
C GLY A 133 -2.32 -15.68 -2.97
N ARG A 134 -1.97 -14.75 -3.85
CA ARG A 134 -0.65 -14.66 -4.48
C ARG A 134 -0.07 -13.29 -4.20
N MET A 135 1.24 -13.17 -4.16
CA MET A 135 1.88 -11.90 -3.85
C MET A 135 3.22 -11.75 -4.52
N ASN A 136 3.61 -10.49 -4.75
CA ASN A 136 4.98 -10.13 -5.07
C ASN A 136 5.38 -8.82 -4.40
N ALA A 137 6.68 -8.67 -4.15
CA ALA A 137 7.25 -7.47 -3.59
C ALA A 137 8.52 -7.07 -4.34
N TYR A 138 8.80 -5.77 -4.34
CA TYR A 138 9.99 -5.17 -4.92
C TYR A 138 10.60 -4.20 -3.93
N ALA A 139 11.92 -4.23 -3.82
CA ALA A 139 12.70 -3.25 -3.10
C ALA A 139 13.87 -2.77 -3.97
N GLY A 140 14.10 -1.46 -3.99
CA GLY A 140 15.19 -0.82 -4.74
C GLY A 140 15.85 0.25 -3.89
N PHE A 141 17.18 0.29 -3.92
CA PHE A 141 17.97 1.31 -3.22
C PHE A 141 19.04 1.87 -4.16
N THR A 142 19.30 3.16 -4.02
CA THR A 142 20.44 3.84 -4.63
C THR A 142 21.06 4.73 -3.59
N VAL A 143 22.39 4.70 -3.47
CA VAL A 143 23.14 5.64 -2.65
C VAL A 143 24.06 6.46 -3.54
N ARG A 144 24.09 7.77 -3.29
CA ARG A 144 24.94 8.72 -4.00
C ARG A 144 25.74 9.53 -3.00
N ASP A 145 27.04 9.57 -3.22
CA ASP A 145 27.94 10.49 -2.52
C ASP A 145 27.74 11.91 -3.05
N LEU A 146 27.53 12.86 -2.14
CA LEU A 146 27.37 14.28 -2.48
C LEU A 146 28.50 15.17 -1.97
N ASN A 147 29.38 14.65 -1.12
CA ASN A 147 30.40 15.44 -0.42
C ASN A 147 31.82 14.89 -0.58
N TRP A 148 31.99 13.88 -1.45
CA TRP A 148 33.27 13.33 -1.89
C TRP A 148 34.03 12.59 -0.80
N ASN A 149 33.32 12.11 0.24
CA ASN A 149 33.90 11.31 1.32
C ASN A 149 33.61 9.79 1.17
N GLY A 150 32.88 9.41 0.12
CA GLY A 150 32.37 8.07 -0.11
C GLY A 150 31.08 7.80 0.66
N ALA A 151 30.07 7.27 -0.03
CA ALA A 151 28.77 7.01 0.58
C ALA A 151 28.56 5.54 0.93
N ARG A 152 27.82 5.33 2.02
CA ARG A 152 27.40 4.00 2.48
C ARG A 152 25.92 4.02 2.84
N LEU A 153 25.24 2.96 2.42
CA LEU A 153 23.93 2.56 2.91
C LEU A 153 24.05 1.16 3.51
N ALA A 154 23.64 0.99 4.76
CA ALA A 154 23.69 -0.32 5.44
C ALA A 154 22.33 -0.70 6.03
N SER A 155 21.98 -1.98 5.90
CA SER A 155 20.79 -2.52 6.56
C SER A 155 20.96 -2.62 8.06
N LEU A 156 19.88 -2.41 8.81
CA LEU A 156 19.86 -2.56 10.26
C LEU A 156 19.28 -3.94 10.64
N GLY A 157 20.16 -4.94 10.80
CA GLY A 157 19.96 -6.06 11.73
C GLY A 157 20.56 -7.43 11.29
N LEU A 158 20.15 -8.51 11.99
CA LEU A 158 20.62 -9.90 11.81
C LEU A 158 20.32 -10.45 10.40
N PRO A 159 20.97 -11.56 9.96
CA PRO A 159 20.58 -12.25 8.73
C PRO A 159 19.07 -12.49 8.70
N GLY A 160 18.36 -11.83 7.77
CA GLY A 160 16.89 -11.85 7.71
C GLY A 160 16.17 -10.66 8.37
N SER A 161 16.78 -9.47 8.49
CA SER A 161 16.10 -8.26 9.03
C SER A 161 16.23 -7.00 8.14
N GLY A 162 16.38 -7.16 6.82
CA GLY A 162 16.78 -6.11 5.87
C GLY A 162 15.86 -4.88 5.68
N VAL A 163 16.28 -4.02 4.74
CA VAL A 163 15.84 -2.63 4.50
C VAL A 163 14.38 -2.48 4.00
N PHE A 164 13.62 -3.56 3.88
CA PHE A 164 12.23 -3.54 3.43
C PHE A 164 11.41 -4.59 4.17
N ARG A 165 10.30 -4.18 4.78
CA ARG A 165 9.27 -5.05 5.35
C ARG A 165 7.95 -4.75 4.68
N ALA A 166 7.42 -5.73 3.97
CA ALA A 166 6.02 -5.72 3.57
C ALA A 166 5.24 -6.48 4.64
N ASN A 167 4.32 -5.82 5.37
CA ASN A 167 3.51 -6.50 6.37
C ASN A 167 2.15 -6.85 5.82
N VAL A 168 1.57 -7.90 6.39
CA VAL A 168 0.19 -8.31 6.24
C VAL A 168 -0.38 -8.56 7.63
N ASP A 169 -1.56 -8.01 7.93
CA ASP A 169 -2.29 -8.11 9.21
C ASP A 169 -1.65 -7.40 10.41
N GLY A 170 -1.11 -6.21 10.20
CA GLY A 170 -0.67 -5.34 11.29
C GLY A 170 0.71 -5.65 11.87
N LEU A 171 1.20 -4.69 12.67
CA LEU A 171 2.61 -4.50 13.01
C LEU A 171 3.06 -5.18 14.32
N ALA A 172 4.28 -5.74 14.28
CA ALA A 172 5.17 -6.22 15.38
C ALA A 172 5.11 -7.70 15.77
N PRO A 173 6.22 -8.26 16.31
CA PRO A 173 7.51 -8.51 15.63
C PRO A 173 7.44 -9.61 14.56
N ASP A 174 6.28 -10.27 14.40
CA ASP A 174 6.08 -11.54 13.68
C ASP A 174 5.54 -11.37 12.24
N GLY A 175 5.49 -10.13 11.74
CA GLY A 175 5.09 -9.84 10.36
C GLY A 175 5.97 -10.57 9.34
N PHE A 176 5.34 -11.18 8.33
CA PHE A 176 6.05 -11.94 7.29
C PHE A 176 6.96 -11.01 6.49
N GLN A 177 8.28 -11.20 6.62
CA GLN A 177 9.24 -10.47 5.80
C GLN A 177 9.32 -11.09 4.41
N LEU A 178 8.92 -10.31 3.41
CA LEU A 178 8.84 -10.79 2.03
C LEU A 178 10.13 -10.56 1.25
N THR A 179 10.81 -9.42 1.41
CA THR A 179 12.09 -9.14 0.73
C THR A 179 13.21 -8.75 1.70
N GLN A 180 14.47 -8.95 1.30
CA GLN A 180 15.65 -8.54 2.06
C GLN A 180 16.66 -7.91 1.09
N LEU A 181 16.54 -6.60 0.84
CA LEU A 181 17.59 -5.94 0.08
C LEU A 181 18.79 -5.59 0.94
N VAL A 182 19.97 -5.99 0.44
CA VAL A 182 21.32 -5.51 0.71
C VAL A 182 21.79 -5.56 2.17
N ASN A 183 22.89 -6.27 2.43
CA ASN A 183 23.64 -6.07 3.67
C ASN A 183 24.25 -4.64 3.70
N GLN A 184 24.88 -4.23 2.60
CA GLN A 184 25.55 -2.94 2.46
C GLN A 184 25.75 -2.52 0.98
N LEU A 185 25.50 -1.25 0.67
CA LEU A 185 25.94 -0.57 -0.56
C LEU A 185 27.04 0.42 -0.19
N ILE A 186 28.14 0.42 -0.93
CA ILE A 186 29.28 1.31 -0.71
C ILE A 186 29.71 1.87 -2.05
N VAL A 187 30.01 3.16 -2.08
CA VAL A 187 30.60 3.79 -3.25
C VAL A 187 31.75 4.70 -2.87
N SER A 188 32.74 4.79 -3.75
CA SER A 188 33.84 5.75 -3.64
C SER A 188 33.38 7.18 -3.88
N ALA A 189 34.29 8.14 -3.68
CA ALA A 189 34.05 9.56 -3.88
C ALA A 189 33.28 9.90 -5.17
N ASP A 190 32.23 10.72 -5.07
CA ASP A 190 31.34 11.19 -6.16
C ASP A 190 30.61 10.08 -6.94
N GLY A 191 30.66 8.84 -6.45
CA GLY A 191 30.02 7.73 -7.12
C GLY A 191 28.56 7.55 -6.76
N THR A 192 27.88 6.73 -7.57
CA THR A 192 26.52 6.24 -7.31
C THR A 192 26.51 4.73 -7.46
N VAL A 193 25.82 4.03 -6.56
CA VAL A 193 25.59 2.59 -6.66
C VAL A 193 24.13 2.28 -6.35
N SER A 194 23.58 1.29 -7.06
CA SER A 194 22.20 0.86 -6.93
C SER A 194 22.11 -0.65 -6.75
N GLY A 195 21.04 -1.09 -6.10
CA GLY A 195 20.65 -2.50 -6.01
C GLY A 195 19.15 -2.64 -5.96
N TRP A 196 18.62 -3.79 -6.40
CA TRP A 196 17.20 -4.12 -6.31
C TRP A 196 16.97 -5.63 -6.17
N GLN A 197 15.77 -6.00 -5.74
CA GLN A 197 15.31 -7.39 -5.60
C GLN A 197 13.82 -7.46 -5.77
N ASN A 198 13.40 -8.57 -6.36
CA ASN A 198 12.03 -9.03 -6.35
C ASN A 198 11.89 -10.21 -5.38
N ASP A 199 10.75 -10.30 -4.74
CA ASP A 199 10.30 -11.50 -4.06
C ASP A 199 8.91 -11.92 -4.57
N PRO A 200 8.75 -13.15 -5.07
CA PRO A 200 9.84 -14.03 -5.49
C PRO A 200 10.69 -13.37 -6.61
N PRO A 201 11.88 -13.91 -6.96
CA PRO A 201 12.72 -13.34 -8.01
C PRO A 201 12.00 -13.12 -9.35
N GLN A 202 11.01 -13.97 -9.65
CA GLN A 202 10.11 -13.85 -10.80
C GLN A 202 8.69 -14.27 -10.40
N GLY A 203 7.68 -13.61 -10.96
CA GLY A 203 6.28 -13.98 -10.79
C GLY A 203 5.70 -13.61 -9.43
N THR A 204 4.90 -14.50 -8.88
CA THR A 204 4.23 -14.38 -7.58
C THR A 204 4.42 -15.68 -6.78
N ARG A 205 4.29 -15.60 -5.46
CA ARG A 205 4.23 -16.78 -4.58
C ARG A 205 2.98 -16.75 -3.72
N SER A 206 2.58 -17.89 -3.17
CA SER A 206 1.41 -17.98 -2.30
C SER A 206 1.55 -17.10 -1.06
N VAL A 207 0.44 -16.47 -0.65
CA VAL A 207 0.37 -15.83 0.66
C VAL A 207 0.28 -16.95 1.69
N PHE A 208 1.17 -16.96 2.69
CA PHE A 208 1.28 -18.08 3.63
C PHE A 208 0.15 -18.12 4.67
N ARG A 209 -0.70 -17.10 4.70
CA ARG A 209 -1.81 -16.91 5.65
C ARG A 209 -2.92 -16.08 5.01
N VAL A 210 -4.02 -16.00 5.74
CA VAL A 210 -5.04 -14.99 5.54
C VAL A 210 -4.41 -13.59 5.61
N ALA A 211 -4.87 -12.66 4.79
CA ALA A 211 -4.35 -11.31 4.65
C ALA A 211 -5.49 -10.28 4.55
N SER A 212 -5.43 -9.21 5.31
CA SER A 212 -6.47 -8.16 5.38
C SER A 212 -5.91 -6.74 5.39
N ASP A 213 -4.57 -6.60 5.47
CA ASP A 213 -3.90 -5.33 5.25
C ASP A 213 -2.52 -5.48 4.61
N ALA A 214 -1.98 -4.36 4.14
CA ALA A 214 -0.66 -4.27 3.55
C ALA A 214 0.02 -2.95 3.93
N SER A 215 1.33 -3.01 4.13
CA SER A 215 2.17 -1.82 4.31
C SER A 215 3.58 -2.03 3.78
N VAL A 216 4.35 -0.94 3.67
CA VAL A 216 5.80 -0.97 3.41
C VAL A 216 6.52 -0.27 4.56
N LEU A 217 7.55 -0.90 5.09
CA LEU A 217 8.49 -0.35 6.07
C LEU A 217 9.90 -0.44 5.50
N MET A 218 10.75 0.57 5.75
CA MET A 218 12.17 0.55 5.39
C MET A 218 13.03 1.02 6.55
N ALA A 219 14.23 0.45 6.72
CA ALA A 219 15.16 0.87 7.77
C ALA A 219 16.63 0.68 7.36
N PHE A 220 17.43 1.75 7.45
CA PHE A 220 18.85 1.78 7.05
C PHE A 220 19.64 2.86 7.77
N SER A 221 20.97 2.74 7.77
CA SER A 221 21.88 3.87 8.02
C SER A 221 22.39 4.49 6.71
N LEU A 222 22.63 5.79 6.73
CA LEU A 222 23.13 6.59 5.62
C LEU A 222 24.26 7.50 6.10
N THR A 223 25.41 7.47 5.41
CA THR A 223 26.56 8.33 5.69
C THR A 223 26.17 9.81 5.67
N ALA A 224 26.85 10.60 6.52
CA ALA A 224 26.65 12.05 6.63
C ALA A 224 26.74 12.76 5.28
N GLY A 225 25.78 13.65 5.01
CA GLY A 225 25.74 14.50 3.82
C GLY A 225 25.42 13.78 2.51
N ASP A 226 25.09 12.48 2.56
CA ASP A 226 24.80 11.69 1.36
C ASP A 226 23.31 11.49 1.12
N ARG A 227 22.99 10.98 -0.07
CA ARG A 227 21.61 10.78 -0.52
C ARG A 227 21.30 9.32 -0.72
N ALA A 228 20.13 8.91 -0.23
CA ALA A 228 19.53 7.62 -0.54
C ALA A 228 18.21 7.79 -1.30
N THR A 229 18.05 7.05 -2.40
CA THR A 229 16.76 6.83 -3.05
C THR A 229 16.29 5.43 -2.68
N CYS A 230 15.06 5.31 -2.19
CA CYS A 230 14.47 4.09 -1.70
C CYS A 230 13.11 3.87 -2.36
N SER A 231 12.89 2.68 -2.92
CA SER A 231 11.67 2.28 -3.58
C SER A 231 11.18 0.96 -3.00
N GLY A 232 9.89 0.88 -2.72
CA GLY A 232 9.25 -0.29 -2.14
C GLY A 232 7.87 -0.50 -2.74
N ARG A 233 7.57 -1.75 -3.11
CA ARG A 233 6.25 -2.14 -3.61
C ARG A 233 5.86 -3.50 -3.03
N LEU A 234 4.61 -3.62 -2.63
CA LEU A 234 3.95 -4.91 -2.37
C LEU A 234 2.66 -4.93 -3.19
N SER A 235 2.44 -6.03 -3.89
CA SER A 235 1.17 -6.32 -4.55
C SER A 235 0.65 -7.66 -4.04
N LEU A 236 -0.60 -7.69 -3.61
CA LEU A 236 -1.33 -8.91 -3.35
C LEU A 236 -2.36 -9.12 -4.44
N PHE A 237 -2.55 -10.38 -4.78
CA PHE A 237 -3.45 -10.92 -5.77
C PHE A 237 -4.25 -12.02 -5.08
N GLY A 238 -5.41 -12.38 -5.62
CA GLY A 238 -6.18 -13.50 -5.07
C GLY A 238 -7.34 -13.10 -4.18
N ARG A 239 -8.08 -12.04 -4.55
CA ARG A 239 -9.54 -12.17 -4.45
C ARG A 239 -10.02 -12.95 -5.68
N GLU A 240 -9.51 -14.17 -5.83
CA GLU A 240 -10.22 -15.17 -6.63
C GLU A 240 -11.38 -15.57 -5.74
N PHE A 241 -12.52 -14.94 -5.97
CA PHE A 241 -13.73 -15.61 -5.57
C PHE A 241 -13.79 -16.91 -6.37
N PRO A 242 -14.04 -18.03 -5.69
CA PRO A 242 -14.05 -19.31 -6.38
C PRO A 242 -15.04 -19.21 -7.55
N LYS A 243 -14.73 -19.86 -8.68
CA LYS A 243 -15.67 -19.91 -9.81
C LYS A 243 -17.06 -20.33 -9.28
N GLY A 244 -18.07 -19.54 -9.63
CA GLY A 244 -19.44 -19.67 -9.11
C GLY A 244 -19.82 -18.71 -7.97
N ASP A 245 -18.88 -18.00 -7.36
CA ASP A 245 -19.15 -16.88 -6.44
C ASP A 245 -19.22 -15.58 -7.26
N SER A 246 -20.27 -15.50 -8.07
CA SER A 246 -20.49 -14.42 -9.04
C SER A 246 -20.86 -13.10 -8.39
N ASN A 247 -21.32 -13.08 -7.13
CA ASN A 247 -21.60 -11.83 -6.42
C ASN A 247 -20.42 -11.37 -5.55
N CYS A 248 -19.37 -12.19 -5.46
CA CYS A 248 -18.14 -11.84 -4.79
C CYS A 248 -18.34 -11.51 -3.30
N ASP A 249 -19.16 -12.32 -2.63
CA ASP A 249 -19.42 -12.24 -1.19
C ASP A 249 -18.61 -13.27 -0.36
N GLY A 250 -17.88 -14.16 -1.04
CA GLY A 250 -17.04 -15.20 -0.44
C GLY A 250 -17.77 -16.53 -0.25
N ARG A 251 -19.00 -16.70 -0.76
CA ARG A 251 -19.82 -17.90 -0.60
C ARG A 251 -20.55 -18.24 -1.90
N ILE A 252 -20.24 -19.40 -2.48
CA ILE A 252 -21.03 -19.95 -3.58
C ILE A 252 -22.39 -20.46 -3.06
N ASN A 253 -23.48 -19.83 -3.46
CA ASN A 253 -24.84 -20.19 -3.09
C ASN A 253 -25.89 -19.58 -4.06
N GLY A 254 -27.18 -19.66 -3.71
CA GLY A 254 -28.27 -19.14 -4.56
C GLY A 254 -28.25 -17.61 -4.77
N PHE A 255 -27.55 -16.86 -3.92
CA PHE A 255 -27.38 -15.40 -4.05
C PHE A 255 -26.39 -15.00 -5.16
N ASP A 256 -25.68 -15.96 -5.76
CA ASP A 256 -24.81 -15.72 -6.92
C ASP A 256 -25.56 -15.71 -8.25
N ILE A 257 -26.79 -16.25 -8.29
CA ILE A 257 -27.56 -16.45 -9.53
C ILE A 257 -27.81 -15.12 -10.24
N ASP A 258 -28.26 -14.09 -9.52
CA ASP A 258 -28.58 -12.80 -10.12
C ASP A 258 -27.31 -12.13 -10.69
N ALA A 259 -26.19 -12.25 -9.99
CA ALA A 259 -24.91 -11.71 -10.43
C ALA A 259 -24.38 -12.48 -11.66
N PHE A 260 -24.46 -13.81 -11.65
CA PHE A 260 -24.10 -14.66 -12.79
C PHE A 260 -24.90 -14.30 -14.05
N VAL A 261 -26.22 -14.11 -13.91
CA VAL A 261 -27.08 -13.72 -15.04
C VAL A 261 -26.68 -12.35 -15.60
N VAL A 262 -26.34 -11.38 -14.73
CA VAL A 262 -25.85 -10.07 -15.16
C VAL A 262 -24.49 -10.21 -15.88
N ALA A 263 -23.56 -10.99 -15.35
CA ALA A 263 -22.25 -11.23 -15.98
C ALA A 263 -22.38 -11.80 -17.40
N MET A 264 -23.27 -12.77 -17.58
CA MET A 264 -23.53 -13.42 -18.87
C MET A 264 -24.25 -12.52 -19.88
N LEU A 265 -25.18 -11.68 -19.43
CA LEU A 265 -25.98 -10.83 -20.32
C LEU A 265 -25.30 -9.49 -20.65
N SER A 266 -24.55 -8.92 -19.72
CA SER A 266 -23.90 -7.63 -19.88
C SER A 266 -22.71 -7.48 -18.92
N PRO A 267 -21.50 -7.88 -19.36
CA PRO A 267 -20.26 -7.68 -18.60
C PRO A 267 -20.07 -6.23 -18.15
N ASP A 268 -20.34 -5.26 -19.02
CA ASP A 268 -20.25 -3.82 -18.69
C ASP A 268 -21.18 -3.43 -17.53
N THR A 269 -22.40 -4.00 -17.49
CA THR A 269 -23.35 -3.76 -16.41
C THR A 269 -22.93 -4.49 -15.14
N PHE A 270 -22.35 -5.68 -15.27
CA PHE A 270 -21.81 -6.44 -14.15
C PHE A 270 -20.72 -5.67 -13.41
N GLU A 271 -19.77 -5.07 -14.13
CA GLU A 271 -18.70 -4.26 -13.54
C GLU A 271 -19.24 -3.01 -12.82
N ILE A 272 -20.37 -2.46 -13.25
CA ILE A 272 -21.01 -1.31 -12.58
C ILE A 272 -21.72 -1.75 -11.29
N ILE A 273 -22.41 -2.89 -11.30
CA ILE A 273 -23.20 -3.38 -10.17
C ILE A 273 -22.32 -4.07 -9.11
N TYR A 274 -21.27 -4.77 -9.55
CA TYR A 274 -20.34 -5.52 -8.72
C TYR A 274 -18.89 -5.01 -8.92
N PRO A 275 -18.57 -3.77 -8.53
CA PRO A 275 -17.31 -3.08 -8.87
C PRO A 275 -16.04 -3.70 -8.27
N ASN A 276 -16.20 -4.64 -7.33
CA ASN A 276 -15.09 -5.37 -6.70
C ASN A 276 -15.11 -6.87 -7.05
N CYS A 277 -15.83 -7.24 -8.11
CA CYS A 277 -16.01 -8.59 -8.59
C CYS A 277 -15.53 -8.67 -10.03
N GLU A 278 -14.70 -9.66 -10.34
CA GLU A 278 -14.25 -9.90 -11.70
C GLU A 278 -15.27 -10.82 -12.40
N THR A 279 -15.60 -10.53 -13.66
CA THR A 279 -16.48 -11.39 -14.47
C THR A 279 -15.94 -12.82 -14.59
N ASP A 280 -14.62 -12.98 -14.44
CA ASP A 280 -13.94 -14.29 -14.40
C ASP A 280 -14.53 -15.24 -13.34
N THR A 281 -15.09 -14.72 -12.25
CA THR A 281 -15.78 -15.54 -11.22
C THR A 281 -17.03 -16.26 -11.76
N SER A 282 -17.59 -15.75 -12.86
CA SER A 282 -18.74 -16.32 -13.57
C SER A 282 -18.33 -17.20 -14.77
N ASP A 283 -17.05 -17.22 -15.16
CA ASP A 283 -16.49 -18.17 -16.14
C ASP A 283 -16.26 -19.51 -15.45
N CYS A 284 -17.33 -20.26 -15.30
CA CYS A 284 -17.40 -21.49 -14.53
C CYS A 284 -16.84 -22.70 -15.27
N ASN A 285 -16.55 -22.60 -16.57
CA ASN A 285 -15.86 -23.64 -17.34
C ASN A 285 -14.36 -23.34 -17.59
N ALA A 286 -13.90 -22.13 -17.25
CA ALA A 286 -12.53 -21.64 -17.39
C ALA A 286 -12.03 -21.58 -18.84
N ASP A 287 -12.91 -21.30 -19.79
CA ASP A 287 -12.56 -21.11 -21.21
C ASP A 287 -12.21 -19.66 -21.57
N GLY A 288 -12.33 -18.74 -20.60
CA GLY A 288 -12.05 -17.32 -20.72
C GLY A 288 -13.23 -16.49 -21.22
N ILE A 289 -14.43 -17.06 -21.37
CA ILE A 289 -15.61 -16.38 -21.92
C ILE A 289 -16.86 -16.75 -21.11
N VAL A 290 -17.41 -15.79 -20.36
CA VAL A 290 -18.70 -15.97 -19.68
C VAL A 290 -19.86 -16.05 -20.68
N ASN A 291 -20.46 -17.22 -20.83
CA ASN A 291 -21.56 -17.50 -21.75
C ASN A 291 -22.45 -18.66 -21.26
N ASN A 292 -23.30 -19.21 -22.13
CA ASN A 292 -24.22 -20.28 -21.75
C ASN A 292 -23.53 -21.62 -21.40
N PHE A 293 -22.29 -21.83 -21.82
CA PHE A 293 -21.47 -23.00 -21.47
C PHE A 293 -21.02 -22.97 -20.00
N ASP A 294 -21.16 -21.85 -19.30
CA ASP A 294 -20.88 -21.71 -17.87
C ASP A 294 -22.06 -22.10 -16.98
N VAL A 295 -23.27 -22.21 -17.54
CA VAL A 295 -24.51 -22.45 -16.77
C VAL A 295 -24.46 -23.80 -16.05
N ASP A 296 -24.12 -24.87 -16.76
CA ASP A 296 -24.09 -26.22 -16.18
C ASP A 296 -22.98 -26.34 -15.10
N PRO A 297 -21.73 -25.85 -15.33
CA PRO A 297 -20.72 -25.75 -14.29
C PRO A 297 -21.13 -24.86 -13.11
N PHE A 298 -21.77 -23.72 -13.35
CA PHE A 298 -22.26 -22.82 -12.29
C PHE A 298 -23.28 -23.52 -11.38
N ILE A 299 -24.27 -24.19 -11.97
CA ILE A 299 -25.25 -24.99 -11.21
C ILE A 299 -24.54 -26.06 -10.38
N SER A 300 -23.48 -26.67 -10.92
CA SER A 300 -22.71 -27.69 -10.20
C SER A 300 -21.98 -27.14 -8.97
N PHE A 301 -21.54 -25.87 -9.00
CA PHE A 301 -20.96 -25.19 -7.85
C PHE A 301 -22.01 -24.85 -6.80
N VAL A 302 -23.12 -24.24 -7.19
CA VAL A 302 -24.21 -23.83 -6.28
C VAL A 302 -24.88 -25.04 -5.60
N SER A 303 -25.01 -26.16 -6.32
CA SER A 303 -25.59 -27.40 -5.79
C SER A 303 -24.60 -28.28 -5.02
N GLY A 304 -23.29 -27.96 -5.07
CA GLY A 304 -22.23 -28.75 -4.44
C GLY A 304 -22.04 -30.13 -5.06
N THR A 305 -22.51 -30.36 -6.29
CA THR A 305 -22.43 -31.66 -6.98
C THR A 305 -21.34 -31.72 -8.07
N GLY A 306 -20.67 -30.60 -8.36
CA GLY A 306 -19.62 -30.51 -9.37
C GLY A 306 -18.26 -31.06 -8.91
N PRO A 307 -17.36 -31.42 -9.84
CA PRO A 307 -15.96 -31.67 -9.47
C PRO A 307 -15.39 -30.38 -8.88
N ALA A 308 -14.78 -30.46 -7.71
CA ALA A 308 -13.93 -29.36 -7.23
C ALA A 308 -12.92 -29.06 -8.35
N PHE A 309 -12.86 -27.82 -8.82
CA PHE A 309 -11.79 -27.41 -9.70
C PHE A 309 -10.47 -27.86 -9.04
N PRO A 310 -9.58 -28.56 -9.74
CA PRO A 310 -8.23 -28.72 -9.23
C PRO A 310 -7.75 -27.29 -9.05
N GLY A 311 -7.43 -26.92 -7.81
CA GLY A 311 -6.73 -25.68 -7.52
C GLY A 311 -5.53 -25.55 -8.47
N PRO A 312 -4.98 -24.33 -8.64
CA PRO A 312 -3.92 -24.08 -9.61
C PRO A 312 -2.87 -25.21 -9.54
N LEU A 313 -2.59 -25.81 -10.71
CA LEU A 313 -1.62 -26.89 -10.85
C LEU A 313 -0.32 -26.52 -10.10
N PRO A 314 0.36 -27.52 -9.50
CA PRO A 314 1.52 -27.29 -8.63
C PRO A 314 2.62 -26.43 -9.25
#